data_AF-A0AAU7QE29-F1
#
_entry.id   AF-A0AAU7QE29-F1
#
_cell.length_a   1.000
_cell.length_b   1.000
_cell.length_c   1.000
_cell.angle_alpha   90.00
_cell.angle_beta   90.00
_cell.angle_gamma   90.00
#
_symmetry.space_group_name_H-M   'P 1'
#
loop_
_entity.id
_entity.type
_entity.pdbx_description
1 polymer ?
#
loop_
_entity_poly.entity_id
_entity_poly.type
_entity_poly.pdbx_seq_one_letter_code
_entity_poly.pdbx_strand_id
1 'polypeptide(L)'
;MSKIVDSNMHWLPGDLFSDKDLLNGFLDCVPRQYGVHTRVEQIEGKDLRQLIIEQPKGYQNLNYAEGQYTLESQLADMEKAGVDHVIFRLPVWQEWLDLETCKKVNDRMAEYVKRSDGKMSALAVVPPLGHRRRPAGSGPLPEQAGFSRRPDSRPLRPDLPRRSGLSPLSQLSQFT
;
A
#
# COMPACT_ATOMS: atom_id res chain seq x y z
N MET A 1 20.48 19.70 -17.66
CA MET A 1 20.44 18.91 -16.41
C MET A 1 19.57 17.68 -16.64
N SER A 2 19.91 16.55 -16.02
CA SER A 2 19.08 15.34 -16.07
C SER A 2 17.89 15.48 -15.13
N LYS A 3 16.70 15.10 -15.58
CA LYS A 3 15.49 15.06 -14.75
C LYS A 3 15.56 13.87 -13.79
N ILE A 4 15.38 14.08 -12.50
CA ILE A 4 15.33 13.03 -11.46
C ILE A 4 13.88 12.62 -11.25
N VAL A 5 13.61 11.31 -11.41
CA VAL A 5 12.27 10.75 -11.28
C VAL A 5 12.26 9.68 -10.19
N ASP A 6 11.34 9.80 -9.23
CA ASP A 6 11.05 8.74 -8.26
C ASP A 6 9.78 7.99 -8.64
N SER A 7 9.91 6.70 -8.95
CA SER A 7 8.79 5.83 -9.33
C SER A 7 8.28 4.93 -8.20
N ASN A 8 8.72 5.17 -6.96
CA ASN A 8 8.41 4.34 -5.81
C ASN A 8 7.76 5.14 -4.66
N MET A 9 7.14 6.28 -4.97
CA MET A 9 6.47 7.06 -3.95
C MET A 9 5.07 6.51 -3.66
N HIS A 10 4.75 6.33 -2.39
CA HIS A 10 3.44 5.85 -1.96
C HIS A 10 2.43 6.99 -1.85
N TRP A 11 1.17 6.64 -2.09
CA TRP A 11 0.05 7.52 -1.82
C TRP A 11 -1.15 6.71 -1.35
N LEU A 12 -1.88 7.28 -0.40
CA LEU A 12 -3.22 6.82 -0.01
C LEU A 12 -4.18 8.02 -0.04
N PRO A 13 -5.48 7.79 -0.25
CA PRO A 13 -6.50 8.83 -0.15
C PRO A 13 -6.43 9.61 1.16
N GLY A 14 -6.37 10.94 1.09
CA GLY A 14 -6.34 11.78 2.29
C GLY A 14 -7.62 11.69 3.13
N ASP A 15 -8.74 11.34 2.51
CA ASP A 15 -10.04 11.10 3.13
C ASP A 15 -10.27 9.62 3.51
N LEU A 16 -9.23 8.77 3.43
CA LEU A 16 -9.34 7.33 3.72
C LEU A 16 -9.98 7.06 5.09
N PHE A 17 -9.66 7.87 6.10
CA PHE A 17 -10.14 7.65 7.46
C PHE A 17 -11.53 8.29 7.74
N SER A 18 -11.99 9.20 6.89
CA SER A 18 -13.31 9.87 7.02
C SER A 18 -14.39 9.23 6.14
N ASP A 19 -14.02 8.67 4.97
CA ASP A 19 -14.90 7.87 4.12
C ASP A 19 -14.94 6.42 4.63
N LYS A 20 -16.00 6.09 5.39
CA LYS A 20 -16.20 4.74 5.97
C LYS A 20 -16.29 3.63 4.91
N ASP A 21 -16.89 3.91 3.75
CA ASP A 21 -17.05 2.90 2.72
C ASP A 21 -15.71 2.58 2.07
N LEU A 22 -14.90 3.61 1.84
CA LEU A 22 -13.53 3.47 1.34
C LEU A 22 -12.66 2.73 2.36
N LEU A 23 -12.68 3.17 3.62
CA LEU A 23 -11.92 2.54 4.70
C LEU A 23 -12.24 1.04 4.82
N ASN A 24 -13.53 0.70 4.86
CA ASN A 24 -13.96 -0.70 4.93
C ASN A 24 -13.53 -1.48 3.68
N GLY A 25 -13.50 -0.86 2.50
CA GLY A 25 -12.93 -1.47 1.29
C GLY A 25 -11.47 -1.92 1.46
N PHE A 26 -10.64 -1.10 2.12
CA PHE A 26 -9.24 -1.44 2.43
C PHE A 26 -9.11 -2.49 3.54
N LEU A 27 -9.99 -2.46 4.55
CA LEU A 27 -9.93 -3.40 5.68
C LEU A 27 -10.43 -4.80 5.29
N ASP A 28 -11.51 -4.86 4.52
CA ASP A 28 -12.21 -6.11 4.20
C ASP A 28 -11.51 -6.93 3.11
N CYS A 29 -10.72 -6.28 2.26
CA CYS A 29 -10.06 -6.95 1.15
C CYS A 29 -8.89 -7.83 1.59
N VAL A 30 -8.36 -7.63 2.80
CA VAL A 30 -7.16 -8.32 3.28
C VAL A 30 -7.40 -9.83 3.43
N PRO A 31 -6.50 -10.69 2.92
CA PRO A 31 -6.74 -12.12 2.86
C PRO A 31 -6.53 -12.80 4.22
N ARG A 32 -7.59 -12.81 5.04
CA ARG A 32 -7.60 -13.41 6.39
C ARG A 32 -7.22 -14.89 6.40
N GLN A 33 -7.45 -15.62 5.30
CA GLN A 33 -7.04 -17.02 5.18
C GLN A 33 -5.52 -17.25 5.30
N TYR A 34 -4.70 -16.22 5.08
CA TYR A 34 -3.25 -16.28 5.24
C TYR A 34 -2.77 -15.77 6.60
N GLY A 35 -3.68 -15.52 7.55
CA GLY A 35 -3.35 -14.97 8.87
C GLY A 35 -2.93 -13.49 8.84
N VAL A 36 -3.27 -12.78 7.76
CA VAL A 36 -3.11 -11.33 7.67
C VAL A 36 -4.35 -10.67 8.28
N HIS A 37 -4.12 -9.72 9.19
CA HIS A 37 -5.19 -9.00 9.86
C HIS A 37 -5.02 -7.50 9.69
N THR A 38 -6.15 -6.79 9.66
CA THR A 38 -6.20 -5.33 9.63
C THR A 38 -7.03 -4.80 10.77
N ARG A 39 -6.64 -3.63 11.27
CA ARG A 39 -7.36 -2.90 12.29
C ARG A 39 -7.04 -1.41 12.20
N VAL A 40 -7.96 -0.60 12.70
CA VAL A 40 -7.73 0.84 12.89
C VAL A 40 -7.65 1.08 14.39
N GLU A 41 -6.67 1.86 14.82
CA GLU A 41 -6.55 2.32 16.20
C GLU A 41 -6.19 3.80 16.26
N GLN A 42 -6.36 4.40 17.42
CA GLN A 42 -5.79 5.71 17.71
C GLN A 42 -4.29 5.57 17.98
N ILE A 43 -3.49 6.50 17.46
CA ILE A 43 -2.06 6.57 17.74
C ILE A 43 -1.88 7.10 19.16
N GLU A 44 -1.09 6.41 19.97
CA GLU A 44 -0.84 6.80 21.36
C GLU A 44 -0.30 8.23 21.45
N GLY A 45 -0.94 9.05 22.29
CA GLY A 45 -0.58 10.46 22.49
C GLY A 45 -0.93 11.42 21.35
N LYS A 46 -1.63 10.97 20.30
CA LYS A 46 -2.05 11.82 19.16
C LYS A 46 -3.57 11.72 18.94
N ASP A 47 -4.17 12.81 18.44
CA ASP A 47 -5.54 12.82 17.94
C ASP A 47 -5.59 12.38 16.46
N LEU A 48 -4.89 11.29 16.15
CA LEU A 48 -4.77 10.73 14.81
C LEU A 48 -5.00 9.23 14.87
N ARG A 49 -5.61 8.69 13.83
CA ARG A 49 -5.77 7.24 13.68
C ARG A 49 -4.65 6.65 12.84
N GLN A 50 -4.44 5.35 12.99
CA GLN A 50 -3.62 4.56 12.08
C GLN A 50 -4.33 3.30 11.63
N LEU A 51 -4.09 2.92 10.38
CA LEU A 51 -4.46 1.62 9.83
C LEU A 51 -3.24 0.70 9.96
N ILE A 52 -3.43 -0.44 10.60
CA ILE A 52 -2.38 -1.44 10.83
C ILE A 52 -2.68 -2.70 10.03
N ILE A 53 -1.63 -3.25 9.40
CA ILE A 53 -1.60 -4.62 8.89
C ILE A 53 -0.64 -5.44 9.76
N GLU A 54 -1.11 -6.59 10.25
CA GLU A 54 -0.34 -7.49 11.10
C GLU A 54 -0.37 -8.93 10.58
N GLN A 55 0.77 -9.63 10.71
CA GLN A 55 0.90 -11.05 10.41
C GLN A 55 2.13 -11.64 11.14
N PRO A 56 1.95 -12.53 12.13
CA PRO A 56 0.68 -12.97 12.71
C PRO A 56 0.01 -11.89 13.56
N LYS A 57 -1.21 -12.15 14.03
CA LYS A 57 -1.95 -11.24 14.93
C LYS A 57 -1.08 -10.81 16.12
N GLY A 58 -1.00 -9.50 16.38
CA GLY A 58 -0.15 -8.92 17.43
C GLY A 58 1.25 -8.48 16.97
N TYR A 59 1.66 -8.78 15.74
CA TYR A 59 2.94 -8.33 15.18
C TYR A 59 2.67 -7.39 14.01
N GLN A 60 2.87 -6.10 14.25
CA GLN A 60 2.65 -5.05 13.25
C GLN A 60 3.72 -5.13 12.17
N ASN A 61 3.29 -5.32 10.91
CA ASN A 61 4.20 -5.37 9.77
C ASN A 61 4.23 -4.02 9.06
N LEU A 62 3.06 -3.37 8.97
CA LEU A 62 2.87 -2.08 8.31
C LEU A 62 1.83 -1.25 9.07
N ASN A 63 2.02 0.05 9.08
CA ASN A 63 1.05 1.01 9.60
C ASN A 63 1.03 2.28 8.73
N TYR A 64 -0.15 2.89 8.64
CA TYR A 64 -0.37 4.14 7.91
C TYR A 64 -1.10 5.11 8.80
N ALA A 65 -0.53 6.29 9.01
CA ALA A 65 -1.13 7.31 9.85
C ALA A 65 -2.11 8.18 9.04
N GLU A 66 -3.17 8.63 9.70
CA GLU A 66 -4.10 9.63 9.18
C GLU A 66 -3.34 10.91 8.83
N GLY A 67 -3.58 11.44 7.64
CA GLY A 67 -2.90 12.64 7.15
C GLY A 67 -1.42 12.47 6.78
N GLN A 68 -0.89 11.24 6.72
CA GLN A 68 0.52 11.00 6.39
C GLN A 68 0.90 11.46 4.97
N TYR A 69 -0.03 11.40 4.02
CA TYR A 69 0.21 11.78 2.63
C TYR A 69 -0.56 13.05 2.27
N THR A 70 0.07 14.21 2.49
CA THR A 70 -0.46 15.49 2.02
C THR A 70 0.32 15.99 0.82
N LEU A 71 -0.34 16.78 -0.03
CA LEU A 71 0.29 17.29 -1.25
C LEU A 71 1.45 18.22 -0.89
N GLU A 72 1.23 19.02 0.14
CA GLU A 72 2.16 20.02 0.64
C GLU A 72 3.43 19.36 1.21
N SER A 73 3.28 18.30 2.01
CA SER A 73 4.44 17.55 2.55
C SER A 73 5.21 16.84 1.44
N GLN A 74 4.51 16.17 0.52
CA GLN A 74 5.16 15.46 -0.58
C GLN A 74 5.90 16.38 -1.54
N LEU A 75 5.35 17.56 -1.85
CA LEU A 75 6.05 18.56 -2.66
C LEU A 75 7.29 19.11 -1.96
N ALA A 76 7.21 19.36 -0.64
CA ALA A 76 8.35 19.81 0.14
C ALA A 76 9.45 18.73 0.23
N ASP A 77 9.08 17.47 0.39
CA ASP A 77 10.01 16.34 0.39
C ASP A 77 10.69 16.16 -0.97
N MET A 78 9.94 16.32 -2.07
CA MET A 78 10.50 16.32 -3.43
C MET A 78 11.54 17.42 -3.62
N GLU A 79 11.22 18.66 -3.21
CA GLU A 79 12.15 19.79 -3.30
C GLU A 79 13.42 19.53 -2.48
N LYS A 80 13.27 19.05 -1.24
CA LYS A 80 14.40 18.73 -0.36
C LYS A 80 15.27 17.60 -0.91
N ALA A 81 14.67 16.60 -1.55
CA ALA A 81 15.37 15.46 -2.14
C ALA A 81 15.94 15.74 -3.53
N GLY A 82 15.59 16.89 -4.14
CA GLY A 82 15.97 17.20 -5.53
C GLY A 82 15.27 16.31 -6.56
N VAL A 83 14.04 15.88 -6.28
CA VAL A 83 13.22 15.05 -7.19
C VAL A 83 12.35 15.96 -8.05
N ASP A 84 12.51 15.87 -9.37
CA ASP A 84 11.78 16.70 -10.33
C ASP A 84 10.38 16.17 -10.64
N HIS A 85 10.18 14.86 -10.51
CA HIS A 85 8.90 14.21 -10.84
C HIS A 85 8.70 12.92 -10.07
N VAL A 86 7.46 12.62 -9.70
CA VAL A 86 7.12 11.36 -9.04
C VAL A 86 6.04 10.58 -9.77
N ILE A 87 6.12 9.26 -9.67
CA ILE A 87 5.10 8.33 -10.11
C ILE A 87 4.58 7.60 -8.89
N PHE A 88 3.36 7.96 -8.47
CA PHE A 88 2.72 7.34 -7.32
C PHE A 88 2.27 5.92 -7.62
N ARG A 89 2.34 5.09 -6.58
CA ARG A 89 1.70 3.78 -6.54
C ARG A 89 0.95 3.60 -5.23
N LEU A 90 -0.10 2.79 -5.27
CA LEU A 90 -0.74 2.33 -4.05
C LEU A 90 0.23 1.40 -3.30
N PRO A 91 0.45 1.58 -2.00
CA PRO A 91 1.16 0.58 -1.22
C PRO A 91 0.31 -0.69 -1.12
N VAL A 92 0.94 -1.87 -1.20
CA VAL A 92 0.50 -3.22 -0.75
C VAL A 92 -0.91 -3.70 -1.16
N TRP A 93 -1.97 -2.95 -0.87
CA TRP A 93 -3.39 -3.25 -1.14
C TRP A 93 -3.75 -3.52 -2.59
N GLN A 94 -2.93 -3.13 -3.56
CA GLN A 94 -3.24 -3.28 -4.99
C GLN A 94 -3.59 -4.72 -5.38
N GLU A 95 -3.07 -5.71 -4.65
CA GLU A 95 -3.33 -7.14 -4.91
C GLU A 95 -4.68 -7.62 -4.36
N TRP A 96 -5.35 -6.82 -3.55
CA TRP A 96 -6.52 -7.27 -2.78
C TRP A 96 -7.78 -6.46 -3.08
N LEU A 97 -7.62 -5.21 -3.51
CA LEU A 97 -8.76 -4.33 -3.77
C LEU A 97 -9.70 -4.87 -4.86
N ASP A 98 -10.99 -4.66 -4.64
CA ASP A 98 -12.03 -4.90 -5.64
C ASP A 98 -12.12 -3.75 -6.67
N LEU A 99 -12.81 -4.00 -7.78
CA LEU A 99 -12.95 -3.02 -8.87
C LEU A 99 -13.58 -1.69 -8.44
N GLU A 100 -14.56 -1.70 -7.53
CA GLU A 100 -15.26 -0.49 -7.12
C GLU A 100 -14.39 0.37 -6.20
N THR A 101 -13.63 -0.26 -5.31
CA THR A 101 -12.63 0.44 -4.50
C THR A 101 -11.51 0.99 -5.38
N CYS A 102 -11.03 0.24 -6.38
CA CYS A 102 -10.02 0.70 -7.33
C CYS A 102 -10.46 1.96 -8.10
N LYS A 103 -11.72 2.02 -8.56
CA LYS A 103 -12.28 3.24 -9.20
C LYS A 103 -12.22 4.44 -8.26
N LYS A 104 -12.74 4.28 -7.04
CA LYS A 104 -12.73 5.34 -6.01
C LYS A 104 -11.33 5.86 -5.70
N VAL A 105 -10.35 4.97 -5.66
CA VAL A 105 -8.93 5.32 -5.44
C VAL A 105 -8.35 6.06 -6.65
N ASN A 106 -8.61 5.58 -7.87
CA ASN A 106 -8.13 6.22 -9.09
C ASN A 106 -8.71 7.61 -9.30
N ASP A 107 -10.00 7.82 -9.03
CA ASP A 107 -10.65 9.13 -9.14
C ASP A 107 -9.98 10.16 -8.22
N ARG A 108 -9.72 9.75 -6.97
CA ARG A 108 -9.03 10.59 -5.98
C ARG A 108 -7.56 10.84 -6.34
N MET A 109 -6.88 9.83 -6.85
CA MET A 109 -5.50 9.94 -7.31
C MET A 109 -5.39 10.91 -8.50
N ALA A 110 -6.34 10.85 -9.43
CA ALA A 110 -6.38 11.75 -10.58
C ALA A 110 -6.56 13.22 -10.16
N GLU A 111 -7.49 13.49 -9.24
CA GLU A 111 -7.67 14.83 -8.67
C GLU A 111 -6.43 15.29 -7.88
N TYR A 112 -5.79 14.39 -7.15
CA TYR A 112 -4.56 14.69 -6.40
C TYR A 112 -3.40 15.06 -7.34
N VAL A 113 -3.16 14.26 -8.37
CA VAL A 113 -2.13 14.50 -9.38
C VAL A 113 -2.39 15.81 -10.13
N LYS A 114 -3.64 16.12 -10.47
CA LYS A 114 -4.01 17.36 -11.15
C LYS A 114 -3.60 18.61 -10.36
N ARG A 115 -3.63 18.54 -9.03
CA ARG A 115 -3.22 19.64 -8.13
C ARG A 115 -1.69 19.83 -8.04
N SER A 116 -0.90 18.91 -8.59
CA SER A 116 0.57 18.94 -8.48
C SER A 116 1.29 19.84 -9.49
N ASP A 117 0.56 20.52 -10.36
CA ASP A 117 1.11 21.36 -11.45
C ASP A 117 2.11 20.60 -12.35
N GLY A 118 1.78 19.33 -12.65
CA GLY A 118 2.57 18.49 -13.56
C GLY A 118 3.81 17.83 -12.95
N LYS A 119 4.08 18.02 -11.65
CA LYS A 119 5.20 17.38 -10.93
C LYS A 119 4.92 15.92 -10.56
N MET A 120 3.66 15.49 -10.62
CA MET A 120 3.25 14.16 -10.20
C MET A 120 2.50 13.44 -11.30
N SER A 121 2.58 12.12 -11.26
CA SER A 121 1.82 11.18 -12.07
C SER A 121 1.52 9.96 -11.21
N ALA A 122 0.63 9.08 -11.66
CA ALA A 122 0.28 7.89 -10.88
C ALA A 122 0.05 6.67 -11.76
N LEU A 123 0.37 5.50 -11.21
CA LEU A 123 -0.03 4.23 -11.78
C LEU A 123 -1.50 3.99 -11.45
N ALA A 124 -2.26 3.53 -12.45
CA ALA A 124 -3.64 3.12 -12.24
C ALA A 124 -3.70 1.93 -11.29
N VAL A 125 -4.57 2.04 -10.28
CA VAL A 125 -4.90 0.93 -9.39
C VAL A 125 -5.95 0.08 -10.09
N VAL A 126 -5.61 -1.16 -10.40
CA VAL A 126 -6.50 -2.11 -11.04
C VAL A 126 -6.55 -3.37 -10.19
N PRO A 127 -7.74 -3.98 -10.00
CA PRO A 127 -7.81 -5.23 -9.28
C PRO A 127 -7.08 -6.31 -10.10
N PRO A 128 -6.35 -7.25 -9.45
CA PRO A 128 -5.69 -8.32 -10.19
C PRO A 128 -6.69 -9.25 -10.87
N LEU A 129 -7.93 -9.26 -10.41
CA LEU A 129 -9.03 -10.01 -10.98
C LEU A 129 -10.26 -9.10 -11.09
N GLY A 130 -10.90 -9.04 -12.26
CA GLY A 130 -12.01 -8.13 -12.58
C GLY A 130 -13.36 -8.42 -11.90
N HIS A 131 -13.37 -8.84 -10.64
CA HIS A 131 -14.58 -9.18 -9.90
C HIS A 131 -15.20 -7.94 -9.24
N ARG A 132 -16.54 -7.88 -9.19
CA ARG A 132 -17.26 -6.91 -8.35
C ARG A 132 -17.05 -7.23 -6.88
N ARG A 133 -17.11 -6.19 -6.03
CA ARG A 133 -17.08 -6.33 -4.57
C ARG A 133 -18.11 -7.36 -4.11
N ARG A 134 -17.66 -8.40 -3.39
CA ARG A 134 -18.58 -9.34 -2.75
C ARG A 134 -18.99 -8.81 -1.37
N PRO A 135 -20.21 -9.10 -0.91
CA PRO A 135 -20.61 -8.82 0.47
C PRO A 135 -19.68 -9.52 1.47
N ALA A 136 -19.40 -8.86 2.60
CA ALA A 136 -18.65 -9.46 3.70
C ALA A 136 -19.29 -10.81 4.10
N GLY A 137 -18.49 -11.88 4.14
CA GLY A 137 -18.95 -13.23 4.50
C GLY A 137 -19.20 -14.19 3.33
N SER A 138 -19.07 -13.76 2.07
CA SER A 138 -19.00 -14.71 0.96
C SER A 138 -17.69 -15.52 1.07
N GLY A 139 -17.79 -16.85 1.08
CA GLY A 139 -16.64 -17.76 1.21
C GLY A 139 -15.52 -17.50 0.20
N PRO A 140 -14.37 -18.18 0.37
CA PRO A 140 -13.13 -17.88 -0.35
C PRO A 140 -13.33 -17.88 -1.87
N LEU A 141 -12.48 -17.10 -2.55
CA LEU A 141 -12.33 -17.21 -4.00
C LEU A 141 -12.03 -18.68 -4.36
N PRO A 142 -12.53 -19.19 -5.50
CA PRO A 142 -12.10 -20.49 -5.99
C PRO A 142 -10.57 -20.50 -6.03
N GLU A 143 -10.02 -21.63 -5.56
CA GLU A 143 -8.60 -21.92 -5.43
C GLU A 143 -7.84 -21.34 -6.63
N GLN A 144 -6.77 -20.59 -6.35
CA GLN A 144 -5.96 -19.98 -7.40
C GLN A 144 -5.63 -21.04 -8.46
N ALA A 145 -6.20 -20.88 -9.65
CA ALA A 145 -5.88 -21.72 -10.78
C ALA A 145 -4.40 -21.49 -11.11
N GLY A 146 -3.55 -22.38 -10.60
CA GLY A 146 -2.23 -22.66 -11.13
C GLY A 146 -1.16 -21.59 -10.95
N PHE A 147 -0.73 -21.30 -9.72
CA PHE A 147 0.72 -21.27 -9.51
C PHE A 147 1.16 -22.73 -9.39
N SER A 148 1.45 -23.33 -10.54
CA SER A 148 2.19 -24.59 -10.57
C SER A 148 3.42 -24.41 -9.70
N ARG A 149 3.50 -25.13 -8.57
CA ARG A 149 4.83 -25.48 -8.05
C ARG A 149 5.57 -26.07 -9.24
N ARG A 150 6.72 -25.49 -9.61
CA ARG A 150 7.60 -26.22 -10.54
C ARG A 150 7.86 -27.57 -9.88
N PRO A 151 7.68 -28.71 -10.57
CA PRO A 151 7.93 -30.02 -9.96
C PRO A 151 9.38 -30.22 -9.50
N ASP A 152 10.30 -29.29 -9.82
CA ASP A 152 11.75 -29.43 -9.65
C ASP A 152 12.41 -28.38 -8.73
N SER A 153 11.70 -27.77 -7.78
CA SER A 153 12.39 -27.01 -6.73
C SER A 153 13.02 -27.97 -5.73
N ARG A 154 14.28 -28.38 -5.98
CA ARG A 154 15.13 -29.05 -4.98
C ARG A 154 15.17 -28.20 -3.70
N PRO A 155 15.19 -28.83 -2.51
CA PRO A 155 15.32 -28.09 -1.25
C PRO A 155 16.61 -27.26 -1.26
N LEU A 156 16.49 -25.99 -0.85
CA LEU A 156 17.63 -25.10 -0.61
C LEU A 156 18.56 -25.76 0.41
N ARG A 157 19.86 -25.83 0.07
CA ARG A 157 20.89 -26.40 0.94
C ARG A 157 20.96 -25.60 2.25
N PRO A 158 21.13 -26.26 3.41
CA PRO A 158 21.09 -25.61 4.73
C PRO A 158 22.29 -24.70 5.06
N ASP A 159 23.32 -24.63 4.20
CA ASP A 159 24.65 -24.14 4.62
C ASP A 159 25.13 -22.86 3.93
N LEU A 160 24.24 -21.90 3.64
CA LEU A 160 24.67 -20.57 3.18
C LEU A 160 24.69 -19.57 4.36
N PRO A 161 25.83 -18.92 4.67
CA PRO A 161 25.90 -17.95 5.74
C PRO A 161 24.99 -16.75 5.46
N ARG A 162 24.17 -16.38 6.47
CA ARG A 162 23.29 -15.22 6.41
C ARG A 162 24.12 -13.96 6.21
N ARG A 163 24.01 -13.30 5.06
CA ARG A 163 24.51 -11.93 4.89
C ARG A 163 23.65 -10.99 5.72
N SER A 164 24.18 -10.57 6.86
CA SER A 164 23.72 -9.41 7.62
C SER A 164 24.00 -8.15 6.81
N GLY A 165 22.97 -7.39 6.48
CA GLY A 165 23.11 -6.07 5.86
C GLY A 165 21.89 -5.67 5.06
N LEU A 166 20.89 -5.09 5.72
CA LEU A 166 19.94 -4.20 5.03
C LEU A 166 20.69 -2.90 4.71
N SER A 167 20.47 -2.39 3.50
CA SER A 167 20.96 -1.07 3.08
C SER A 167 20.38 0.02 4.02
N PRO A 168 21.16 1.03 4.44
CA PRO A 168 20.70 2.10 5.34
C PRO A 168 19.46 2.86 4.85
N LEU A 169 19.15 2.81 3.55
CA LEU A 169 18.04 3.55 2.95
C LEU A 169 16.65 2.92 3.19
N SER A 170 16.56 1.66 3.64
CA SER A 170 15.26 1.03 3.95
C SER A 170 14.79 1.22 5.40
N GLN A 171 15.59 1.89 6.24
CA GLN A 171 15.27 2.10 7.67
C GLN A 171 14.63 3.46 7.97
N LEU A 172 14.51 4.35 6.99
CA LEU A 172 14.05 5.73 7.19
C LEU A 172 12.52 5.92 7.18
N SER A 173 11.70 4.87 7.02
CA SER A 173 10.23 5.02 7.09
C SER A 173 9.61 4.62 8.44
N GLN A 174 10.41 4.38 9.49
CA GLN A 174 9.89 3.90 10.78
C GLN A 174 9.71 4.98 11.86
N PHE A 175 10.14 6.22 11.63
CA PHE A 175 9.97 7.28 12.64
C PHE A 175 9.77 8.67 12.02
N THR A 176 8.49 9.02 11.80
CA THR A 176 7.94 10.38 11.89
C THR A 176 6.48 10.30 12.30
#